data_AF-A0AAU6KU03-F1
#
_entry.id   AF-A0AAU6KU03-F1
#
_cell.length_a   1.000
_cell.length_b   1.000
_cell.length_c   1.000
_cell.angle_alpha   90.00
_cell.angle_beta   90.00
_cell.angle_gamma   90.00
#
_symmetry.space_group_name_H-M   'P 1'
#
loop_
_entity.id
_entity.type
_entity.pdbx_description
1 polymer ?
#
loop_
_entity_poly.entity_id
_entity_poly.type
_entity_poly.pdbx_seq_one_letter_code
_entity_poly.pdbx_strand_id
1 'polypeptide(L)'
;MSHVETGYPERQLDDAVEKLRGGQGASALVSAENGLQAWLERFEDNDPFTVDMARALSQHAEVLHRWGDPDLAVGAADLAIRTFLNRRDEINGTAAARTRYVPAFMKAGLIAADIHQRFGRSSIAASARGLVQDAGPSVPSVSIEAPVPLLADMTLARALKQVTPAGDERAGELSREFARAVTAPATDCSLVTSSLRCTSDDAPMVAGMFAAAATATWDREPAASLRLGLEAHVLYAHQSERQSPELRHNMGEHGPSWAYVLLICSQICARHGLRELTLDLSSWMAGTVAALIPFAVIDLETRSVAHACSSWRAELMKAAGDKAGAADARKVVRTLDAMP
;
A
#
# COMPACT_ATOMS: atom_id res chain seq x y z
N MET A 1 -8.51 15.30 -20.13
CA MET A 1 -7.05 15.09 -20.03
C MET A 1 -6.48 16.25 -19.25
N SER A 2 -6.30 16.08 -17.93
CA SER A 2 -5.73 17.12 -17.08
C SER A 2 -4.26 17.32 -17.45
N HIS A 3 -3.81 18.58 -17.43
CA HIS A 3 -2.39 18.89 -17.45
C HIS A 3 -1.76 18.25 -16.21
N VAL A 4 -1.18 17.05 -16.36
CA VAL A 4 -0.24 16.53 -15.36
C VAL A 4 0.95 17.48 -15.37
N GLU A 5 1.08 18.30 -14.33
CA GLU A 5 2.22 19.20 -14.17
C GLU A 5 3.52 18.43 -14.39
N THR A 6 4.43 19.00 -15.16
CA THR A 6 5.77 18.45 -15.34
C THR A 6 6.42 18.19 -13.97
N GLY A 7 6.78 16.92 -13.72
CA GLY A 7 7.38 16.46 -12.46
C GLY A 7 6.39 16.01 -11.36
N TYR A 8 5.08 15.95 -11.64
CA TYR A 8 4.08 15.46 -10.69
C TYR A 8 4.30 14.00 -10.22
N PRO A 9 4.57 13.01 -11.11
CA PRO A 9 4.79 11.63 -10.68
C PRO A 9 6.06 11.44 -9.82
N GLU A 10 7.13 12.17 -10.14
CA GLU A 10 8.38 12.15 -9.37
C GLU A 10 8.18 12.72 -7.96
N ARG A 11 7.45 13.85 -7.83
CA ARG A 11 7.15 14.45 -6.53
C ARG A 11 6.35 13.52 -5.63
N GLN A 12 5.39 12.76 -6.18
CA GLN A 12 4.61 11.80 -5.39
C GLN A 12 5.45 10.64 -4.86
N LEU A 13 6.41 10.13 -5.64
CA LEU A 13 7.31 9.05 -5.20
C LEU A 13 8.35 9.54 -4.19
N ASP A 14 8.84 10.77 -4.35
CA ASP A 14 9.74 11.38 -3.37
C ASP A 14 9.00 11.60 -2.02
N ASP A 15 7.78 12.14 -2.05
CA ASP A 15 6.89 12.28 -0.89
C ASP A 15 6.55 10.91 -0.25
N ALA A 16 6.33 9.87 -1.05
CA ALA A 16 6.12 8.51 -0.54
C ALA A 16 7.32 7.98 0.27
N VAL A 17 8.55 8.25 -0.20
CA VAL A 17 9.78 7.88 0.51
C VAL A 17 9.96 8.72 1.79
N GLU A 18 9.56 9.99 1.79
CA GLU A 18 9.55 10.82 2.99
C GLU A 18 8.56 10.29 4.04
N LYS A 19 7.33 9.98 3.64
CA LYS A 19 6.30 9.35 4.48
C LYS A 19 6.76 8.01 5.04
N LEU A 20 7.43 7.19 4.22
CA LEU A 20 8.03 5.93 4.67
C LEU A 20 9.01 6.15 5.82
N ARG A 21 9.90 7.15 5.72
CA ARG A 21 10.86 7.49 6.78
C ARG A 21 10.18 8.05 8.03
N GLY A 22 9.06 8.76 7.85
CA GLY A 22 8.20 9.25 8.94
C GLY A 22 7.35 8.16 9.61
N GLY A 23 7.36 6.92 9.12
CA GLY A 23 6.52 5.84 9.65
C GLY A 23 5.05 5.91 9.22
N GLN A 24 4.71 6.80 8.29
CA GLN A 24 3.38 7.01 7.74
C GLN A 24 3.10 6.00 6.62
N GLY A 25 3.07 4.72 6.97
CA GLY A 25 3.04 3.63 6.02
C GLY A 25 1.79 3.56 5.13
N ALA A 26 0.61 3.90 5.66
CA ALA A 26 -0.64 3.89 4.90
C ALA A 26 -0.61 5.01 3.83
N SER A 27 -0.21 6.22 4.24
CA SER A 27 -0.01 7.34 3.33
C SER A 27 1.10 7.09 2.31
N ALA A 28 2.22 6.49 2.72
CA ALA A 28 3.34 6.16 1.84
C ALA A 28 2.90 5.20 0.73
N LEU A 29 2.14 4.14 1.07
CA LEU A 29 1.62 3.18 0.09
C LEU A 29 0.76 3.87 -0.97
N VAL A 30 -0.17 4.74 -0.57
CA VAL A 30 -1.05 5.47 -1.50
C VAL A 30 -0.27 6.42 -2.39
N SER A 31 0.68 7.19 -1.83
CA SER A 31 1.51 8.11 -2.62
C SER A 31 2.42 7.37 -3.61
N ALA A 32 2.97 6.22 -3.21
CA ALA A 32 3.79 5.39 -4.10
C ALA A 32 2.96 4.74 -5.21
N GLU A 33 1.75 4.26 -4.90
CA GLU A 33 0.78 3.71 -5.85
C GLU A 33 0.41 4.75 -6.90
N ASN A 34 0.01 5.95 -6.47
CA ASN A 34 -0.42 7.02 -7.36
C ASN A 34 0.74 7.53 -8.23
N GLY A 35 1.93 7.66 -7.64
CA GLY A 35 3.11 8.10 -8.36
C GLY A 35 3.53 7.13 -9.45
N LEU A 36 3.54 5.82 -9.16
CA LEU A 36 3.88 4.80 -10.16
C LEU A 36 2.78 4.65 -11.22
N GLN A 37 1.50 4.73 -10.85
CA GLN A 37 0.41 4.69 -11.82
C GLN A 37 0.46 5.87 -12.80
N ALA A 38 0.77 7.08 -12.32
CA ALA A 38 0.94 8.25 -13.18
C ALA A 38 2.14 8.10 -14.14
N TRP A 39 3.17 7.34 -13.74
CA TRP A 39 4.24 6.93 -14.65
C TRP A 39 3.73 5.95 -15.71
N LEU A 40 3.00 4.90 -15.32
CA LEU A 40 2.47 3.91 -16.27
C LEU A 40 1.55 4.54 -17.33
N GLU A 41 0.63 5.40 -16.91
CA GLU A 41 -0.29 6.13 -17.80
C GLU A 41 0.44 7.05 -18.79
N ARG A 42 1.60 7.60 -18.40
CA ARG A 42 2.38 8.49 -19.28
C ARG A 42 3.01 7.75 -20.47
N PHE A 43 3.29 6.46 -20.34
CA PHE A 43 4.01 5.67 -21.35
C PHE A 43 3.16 4.59 -22.00
N GLU A 44 1.83 4.65 -21.87
CA GLU A 44 0.91 3.66 -22.44
C GLU A 44 1.14 3.42 -23.95
N ASP A 45 1.59 4.45 -24.69
CA ASP A 45 1.88 4.39 -26.14
C ASP A 45 3.38 4.44 -26.52
N ASN A 46 4.32 4.48 -25.56
CA ASN A 46 5.77 4.65 -25.80
C ASN A 46 6.59 3.56 -25.10
N ASP A 47 7.92 3.56 -25.26
CA ASP A 47 8.84 2.70 -24.49
C ASP A 47 8.76 3.04 -22.99
N PRO A 48 8.10 2.21 -22.15
CA PRO A 48 7.84 2.57 -20.76
C PRO A 48 9.07 2.32 -19.88
N PHE A 49 10.08 1.59 -20.37
CA PHE A 49 11.23 1.13 -19.59
C PHE A 49 12.42 2.09 -19.75
N THR A 50 12.18 3.34 -19.36
CA THR A 50 13.20 4.39 -19.23
C THR A 50 13.97 4.27 -17.92
N VAL A 51 15.13 4.91 -17.82
CA VAL A 51 15.91 4.95 -16.56
C VAL A 51 15.19 5.66 -15.41
N ASP A 52 14.35 6.66 -15.70
CA ASP A 52 13.52 7.32 -14.69
C ASP A 52 12.37 6.42 -14.23
N MET A 53 11.74 5.64 -15.12
CA MET A 53 10.78 4.61 -14.71
C MET A 53 11.45 3.55 -13.82
N ALA A 54 12.68 3.11 -14.14
CA ALA A 54 13.42 2.16 -13.29
C ALA A 54 13.68 2.73 -11.89
N ARG A 55 14.00 4.02 -11.79
CA ARG A 55 14.12 4.73 -10.51
C ARG A 55 12.78 4.78 -9.77
N ALA A 56 11.69 5.08 -10.48
CA ALA A 56 10.35 5.11 -9.90
C ALA A 56 9.94 3.74 -9.34
N LEU A 57 10.17 2.67 -10.09
CA LEU A 57 9.96 1.28 -9.65
C LEU A 57 10.80 0.95 -8.40
N SER A 58 12.05 1.40 -8.34
CA SER A 58 12.90 1.21 -7.15
C SER A 58 12.36 1.95 -5.92
N GLN A 59 11.83 3.16 -6.07
CA GLN A 59 11.22 3.92 -4.96
C GLN A 59 9.92 3.28 -4.50
N HIS A 60 9.10 2.83 -5.45
CA HIS A 60 7.88 2.08 -5.15
C HIS A 60 8.18 0.77 -4.40
N ALA A 61 9.19 0.01 -4.88
CA ALA A 61 9.66 -1.21 -4.22
C ALA A 61 10.14 -0.96 -2.78
N GLU A 62 10.78 0.18 -2.50
CA GLU A 62 11.20 0.54 -1.13
C GLU A 62 10.00 0.73 -0.19
N VAL A 63 8.95 1.38 -0.66
CA VAL A 63 7.71 1.56 0.11
C VAL A 63 7.00 0.24 0.34
N LEU A 64 6.86 -0.57 -0.72
CA LEU A 64 6.25 -1.89 -0.64
C LEU A 64 7.06 -2.85 0.25
N HIS A 65 8.39 -2.83 0.19
CA HIS A 65 9.25 -3.68 1.00
C HIS A 65 8.99 -3.48 2.49
N ARG A 66 8.75 -2.23 2.92
CA ARG A 66 8.47 -1.94 4.32
C ARG A 66 7.03 -2.24 4.74
N TRP A 67 6.05 -1.83 3.94
CA TRP A 67 4.63 -1.79 4.34
C TRP A 67 3.69 -2.62 3.42
N GLY A 68 4.06 -2.77 2.14
CA GLY A 68 3.24 -3.37 1.10
C GLY A 68 3.49 -4.86 0.89
N ASP A 69 2.83 -5.45 -0.11
CA ASP A 69 2.93 -6.87 -0.43
C ASP A 69 4.36 -7.23 -0.90
N PRO A 70 5.06 -8.18 -0.24
CA PRO A 70 6.38 -8.62 -0.68
C PRO A 70 6.42 -9.12 -2.13
N ASP A 71 5.33 -9.69 -2.66
CA ASP A 71 5.26 -10.13 -4.05
C ASP A 71 5.31 -8.93 -5.03
N LEU A 72 4.59 -7.84 -4.73
CA LEU A 72 4.67 -6.60 -5.51
C LEU A 72 6.04 -5.92 -5.35
N ALA A 73 6.58 -5.91 -4.12
CA ALA A 73 7.86 -5.27 -3.82
C ALA A 73 9.00 -5.87 -4.65
N VAL A 74 9.08 -7.21 -4.69
CA VAL A 74 10.11 -7.90 -5.46
C VAL A 74 9.84 -7.83 -6.96
N GLY A 75 8.58 -7.86 -7.40
CA GLY A 75 8.21 -7.64 -8.80
C GLY A 75 8.70 -6.29 -9.32
N ALA A 76 8.45 -5.21 -8.56
CA ALA A 76 8.91 -3.86 -8.88
C ALA A 76 10.45 -3.75 -8.84
N ALA A 77 11.10 -4.35 -7.83
CA ALA A 77 12.56 -4.35 -7.72
C ALA A 77 13.24 -5.10 -8.86
N ASP A 78 12.78 -6.30 -9.21
CA ASP A 78 13.33 -7.11 -10.30
C ASP A 78 13.15 -6.41 -11.65
N LEU A 79 12.00 -5.76 -11.87
CA LEU A 79 11.75 -4.97 -13.09
C LEU A 79 12.64 -3.72 -13.18
N ALA A 80 12.89 -3.05 -12.05
CA ALA A 80 13.84 -1.94 -11.97
C ALA A 80 15.26 -2.41 -12.33
N ILE A 81 15.72 -3.52 -11.74
CA ILE A 81 17.04 -4.12 -12.01
C ILE A 81 17.19 -4.44 -13.50
N ARG A 82 16.22 -5.14 -14.10
CA ARG A 82 16.24 -5.48 -15.54
C ARG A 82 16.34 -4.22 -16.40
N THR A 83 15.55 -3.20 -16.09
CA THR A 83 15.56 -1.93 -16.84
C THR A 83 16.90 -1.20 -16.70
N PHE A 84 17.46 -1.08 -15.50
CA PHE A 84 18.77 -0.46 -15.30
C PHE A 84 19.89 -1.19 -16.04
N LEU A 85 19.89 -2.53 -16.03
CA LEU A 85 20.89 -3.34 -16.76
C LEU A 85 20.78 -3.14 -18.28
N ASN A 86 19.56 -3.10 -18.81
CA ASN A 86 19.32 -2.84 -20.23
C ASN A 86 19.72 -1.42 -20.67
N ARG A 87 19.74 -0.47 -19.74
CA ARG A 87 20.10 0.94 -19.97
C ARG A 87 21.48 1.32 -19.41
N ARG A 88 22.33 0.33 -19.13
CA ARG A 88 23.63 0.58 -18.47
C ARG A 88 24.51 1.59 -19.21
N ASP A 89 24.47 1.63 -20.53
CA ASP A 89 25.31 2.52 -21.33
C ASP A 89 24.88 3.98 -21.17
N GLU A 90 23.56 4.23 -21.08
CA GLU A 90 22.98 5.53 -20.77
C GLU A 90 23.37 6.02 -19.37
N ILE A 91 23.27 5.13 -18.37
CA ILE A 91 23.60 5.42 -16.97
C ILE A 91 25.10 5.69 -16.81
N ASN A 92 25.94 4.88 -17.44
CA ASN A 92 27.39 4.97 -17.32
C ASN A 92 28.01 6.07 -18.18
N GLY A 93 27.25 6.62 -19.14
CA GLY A 93 27.72 7.67 -20.04
C GLY A 93 28.12 8.98 -19.36
N THR A 94 27.55 9.31 -18.18
CA THR A 94 27.88 10.55 -17.46
C THR A 94 27.99 10.34 -15.95
N ALA A 95 28.79 11.17 -15.28
CA ALA A 95 28.86 11.17 -13.81
C ALA A 95 27.53 11.55 -13.15
N ALA A 96 26.80 12.50 -13.74
CA ALA A 96 25.49 12.93 -13.24
C ALA A 96 24.45 11.80 -13.28
N ALA A 97 24.39 11.04 -14.38
CA ALA A 97 23.50 9.88 -14.49
C ALA A 97 23.88 8.79 -13.48
N ARG A 98 25.17 8.50 -13.28
CA ARG A 98 25.61 7.55 -12.26
C ARG A 98 25.19 7.96 -10.85
N THR A 99 25.40 9.22 -10.48
CA THR A 99 24.99 9.76 -9.16
C THR A 99 23.48 9.64 -8.94
N ARG A 100 22.67 9.82 -9.99
CA ARG A 100 21.20 9.74 -9.90
C ARG A 100 20.68 8.30 -9.84
N TYR A 101 21.20 7.39 -10.67
CA TYR A 101 20.57 6.08 -10.90
C TYR A 101 21.24 4.90 -10.21
N VAL A 102 22.56 4.94 -9.96
CA VAL A 102 23.25 3.81 -9.30
C VAL A 102 22.73 3.57 -7.88
N PRO A 103 22.45 4.59 -7.04
CA PRO A 103 21.84 4.35 -5.71
C PRO A 103 20.47 3.65 -5.79
N ALA A 104 19.64 3.98 -6.78
CA ALA A 104 18.35 3.35 -6.99
C ALA A 104 18.51 1.89 -7.44
N PHE A 105 19.41 1.62 -8.40
CA PHE A 105 19.76 0.25 -8.80
C PHE A 105 20.22 -0.60 -7.60
N MET A 106 21.14 -0.07 -6.79
CA MET A 106 21.63 -0.76 -5.60
C MET A 106 20.49 -1.04 -4.61
N LYS A 107 19.59 -0.09 -4.41
CA LYS A 107 18.46 -0.25 -3.51
C LYS A 107 17.50 -1.34 -3.99
N ALA A 108 17.13 -1.34 -5.26
CA ALA A 108 16.33 -2.41 -5.86
C ALA A 108 17.00 -3.79 -5.69
N GLY A 109 18.32 -3.88 -5.93
CA GLY A 109 19.09 -5.10 -5.72
C GLY A 109 19.07 -5.61 -4.26
N LEU A 110 19.19 -4.72 -3.28
CA LEU A 110 19.10 -5.06 -1.86
C LEU A 110 17.70 -5.57 -1.47
N ILE A 111 16.65 -4.91 -1.96
CA ILE A 111 15.25 -5.31 -1.72
C ILE A 111 14.98 -6.69 -2.33
N ALA A 112 15.36 -6.88 -3.60
CA ALA A 112 15.20 -8.15 -4.28
C ALA A 112 15.96 -9.27 -3.56
N ALA A 113 17.19 -9.01 -3.13
CA ALA A 113 17.99 -9.96 -2.37
C ALA A 113 17.34 -10.35 -1.03
N ASP A 114 16.83 -9.37 -0.26
CA ASP A 114 16.15 -9.63 1.01
C ASP A 114 14.91 -10.49 0.82
N ILE A 115 14.02 -10.09 -0.10
CA ILE A 115 12.75 -10.80 -0.32
C ILE A 115 13.02 -12.20 -0.87
N HIS A 116 13.82 -12.35 -1.94
CA HIS A 116 14.13 -13.67 -2.48
C HIS A 116 14.77 -14.58 -1.42
N GLN A 117 15.60 -14.04 -0.52
CA GLN A 117 16.18 -14.80 0.58
C GLN A 117 15.13 -15.29 1.58
N ARG A 118 14.20 -14.42 2.00
CA ARG A 118 13.13 -14.76 2.96
C ARG A 118 12.16 -15.79 2.40
N PHE A 119 11.95 -15.80 1.09
CA PHE A 119 11.10 -16.78 0.40
C PHE A 119 11.88 -18.00 -0.14
N GLY A 120 13.11 -18.24 0.34
CA GLY A 120 13.87 -19.47 0.06
C GLY A 120 14.51 -19.54 -1.32
N ARG A 121 14.51 -18.45 -2.09
CA ARG A 121 15.09 -18.34 -3.44
C ARG A 121 16.56 -17.88 -3.35
N SER A 122 17.36 -18.63 -2.59
CA SER A 122 18.73 -18.23 -2.20
C SER A 122 19.68 -17.98 -3.38
N SER A 123 19.52 -18.70 -4.50
CA SER A 123 20.33 -18.49 -5.71
C SER A 123 20.05 -17.11 -6.34
N ILE A 124 18.78 -16.75 -6.48
CA ILE A 124 18.36 -15.44 -7.01
C ILE A 124 18.81 -14.33 -6.05
N ALA A 125 18.65 -14.53 -4.75
CA ALA A 125 19.12 -13.59 -3.74
C ALA A 125 20.64 -13.36 -3.79
N ALA A 126 21.43 -14.41 -3.99
CA ALA A 126 22.87 -14.31 -4.17
C ALA A 126 23.24 -13.53 -5.44
N SER A 127 22.57 -13.79 -6.57
CA SER A 127 22.77 -13.03 -7.81
C SER A 127 22.45 -11.54 -7.63
N ALA A 128 21.33 -11.20 -6.99
CA ALA A 128 20.97 -9.81 -6.71
C ALA A 128 22.01 -9.12 -5.81
N ARG A 129 22.53 -9.80 -4.79
CA ARG A 129 23.64 -9.29 -3.96
C ARG A 129 24.92 -9.06 -4.75
N GLY A 130 25.27 -9.97 -5.65
CA GLY A 130 26.43 -9.83 -6.54
C GLY A 130 26.34 -8.56 -7.38
N LEU A 131 25.17 -8.30 -7.99
CA LEU A 131 24.93 -7.07 -8.76
C LEU A 131 25.14 -5.80 -7.93
N VAL A 132 24.70 -5.78 -6.67
CA VAL A 132 24.92 -4.63 -5.76
C VAL A 132 26.40 -4.48 -5.40
N GLN A 133 27.11 -5.58 -5.15
CA GLN A 133 28.53 -5.57 -4.83
C GLN A 133 29.38 -5.04 -5.99
N ASP A 134 29.03 -5.41 -7.22
CA ASP A 134 29.72 -4.95 -8.43
C ASP A 134 29.49 -3.44 -8.68
N ALA A 135 28.32 -2.90 -8.33
CA ALA A 135 28.01 -1.48 -8.44
C ALA A 135 28.58 -0.63 -7.28
N GLY A 136 28.76 -1.23 -6.09
CA GLY A 136 29.08 -0.59 -4.82
C GLY A 136 30.43 0.11 -4.64
N PRO A 137 31.53 -0.14 -5.41
CA PRO A 137 32.81 0.54 -5.17
C PRO A 137 32.78 2.07 -5.36
N SER A 138 31.70 2.61 -5.95
CA SER A 138 31.65 3.99 -6.46
C SER A 138 30.63 4.91 -5.76
N VAL A 139 29.92 4.47 -4.71
CA VAL A 139 28.77 5.19 -4.12
C VAL A 139 28.76 5.11 -2.59
N PRO A 140 28.31 6.16 -1.85
CA PRO A 140 28.06 6.08 -0.40
C PRO A 140 27.11 4.92 -0.02
N SER A 141 27.20 4.46 1.23
CA SER A 141 26.45 3.29 1.71
C SER A 141 24.94 3.45 1.50
N VAL A 142 24.37 2.62 0.62
CA VAL A 142 22.93 2.50 0.42
C VAL A 142 22.38 1.51 1.45
N SER A 143 21.33 1.90 2.17
CA SER A 143 20.58 1.04 3.09
C SER A 143 19.12 0.93 2.66
N ILE A 144 18.49 -0.15 3.10
CA ILE A 144 17.04 -0.36 3.00
C ILE A 144 16.46 -0.40 4.42
N GLU A 145 15.26 0.13 4.58
CA GLU A 145 14.51 -0.01 5.83
C GLU A 145 14.06 -1.46 6.00
N ALA A 146 14.10 -2.00 7.22
CA ALA A 146 13.62 -3.35 7.47
C ALA A 146 12.10 -3.44 7.29
N PRO A 147 11.57 -4.57 6.79
CA PRO A 147 10.13 -4.78 6.74
C PRO A 147 9.53 -4.78 8.14
N VAL A 148 8.28 -4.36 8.27
CA VAL A 148 7.54 -4.53 9.52
C VAL A 148 7.45 -6.01 9.85
N PRO A 149 7.88 -6.47 11.04
CA PRO A 149 7.91 -7.91 11.35
C PRO A 149 6.57 -8.64 11.16
N LEU A 150 5.47 -7.96 11.47
CA LEU A 150 4.11 -8.51 11.29
C LEU A 150 3.74 -8.76 9.82
N LEU A 151 4.35 -8.01 8.90
CA LEU A 151 4.03 -8.01 7.46
C LEU A 151 5.11 -8.64 6.58
N ALA A 152 6.33 -8.82 7.13
CA ALA A 152 7.53 -9.17 6.38
C ALA A 152 7.29 -10.34 5.41
N ASP A 153 6.77 -11.46 5.92
CA ASP A 153 6.55 -12.68 5.12
C ASP A 153 5.07 -12.91 4.76
N MET A 154 4.24 -11.88 4.92
CA MET A 154 2.81 -11.93 4.65
C MET A 154 2.51 -11.32 3.28
N THR A 155 2.49 -12.17 2.25
CA THR A 155 2.03 -11.76 0.90
C THR A 155 0.51 -11.74 0.81
N LEU A 156 -0.04 -11.07 -0.19
CA LEU A 156 -1.49 -11.10 -0.41
C LEU A 156 -1.99 -12.53 -0.66
N ALA A 157 -1.26 -13.30 -1.47
CA ALA A 157 -1.60 -14.71 -1.74
C ALA A 157 -1.62 -15.55 -0.45
N ARG A 158 -0.64 -15.33 0.44
CA ARG A 158 -0.59 -16.01 1.74
C ARG A 158 -1.75 -15.58 2.64
N ALA A 159 -2.04 -14.28 2.70
CA ALA A 159 -3.13 -13.74 3.52
C ALA A 159 -4.49 -14.31 3.07
N LEU A 160 -4.78 -14.31 1.76
CA LEU A 160 -6.00 -14.88 1.18
C LEU A 160 -6.15 -16.37 1.51
N LYS A 161 -5.05 -17.14 1.45
CA LYS A 161 -5.05 -18.56 1.83
C LYS A 161 -5.38 -18.77 3.32
N GLN A 162 -4.91 -17.90 4.21
CA GLN A 162 -5.16 -18.03 5.65
C GLN A 162 -6.58 -17.65 6.05
N VAL A 163 -7.18 -16.67 5.37
CA VAL A 163 -8.55 -16.21 5.68
C VAL A 163 -9.64 -17.00 4.94
N THR A 164 -9.25 -17.92 4.05
CA THR A 164 -10.20 -18.76 3.32
C THR A 164 -11.06 -19.58 4.31
N PRO A 165 -12.41 -19.48 4.24
CA PRO A 165 -13.29 -20.21 5.13
C PRO A 165 -13.10 -21.74 5.02
N ALA A 166 -13.03 -22.42 6.17
CA ALA A 166 -13.04 -23.88 6.23
C ALA A 166 -14.49 -24.40 6.29
N GLY A 167 -14.76 -25.54 5.66
CA GLY A 167 -16.01 -26.29 5.83
C GLY A 167 -17.12 -26.04 4.79
N ASP A 168 -16.97 -25.06 3.90
CA ASP A 168 -17.83 -24.87 2.72
C ASP A 168 -16.97 -24.96 1.45
N GLU A 169 -17.15 -26.05 0.71
CA GLU A 169 -16.36 -26.34 -0.50
C GLU A 169 -16.60 -25.31 -1.60
N ARG A 170 -17.83 -24.81 -1.74
CA ARG A 170 -18.21 -23.81 -2.76
C ARG A 170 -17.62 -22.45 -2.42
N ALA A 171 -17.75 -22.02 -1.16
CA ALA A 171 -17.14 -20.77 -0.70
C ALA A 171 -15.60 -20.83 -0.79
N GLY A 172 -15.02 -22.01 -0.51
CA GLY A 172 -13.59 -22.26 -0.67
C GLY A 172 -13.12 -22.16 -2.13
N GLU A 173 -13.90 -22.68 -3.10
CA GLU A 173 -13.56 -22.59 -4.52
C GLU A 173 -13.63 -21.15 -5.03
N LEU A 174 -14.70 -20.41 -4.70
CA LEU A 174 -14.81 -18.99 -5.05
C LEU A 174 -13.67 -18.15 -4.47
N SER A 175 -13.26 -18.45 -3.23
CA SER A 175 -12.11 -17.77 -2.60
C SER A 175 -10.80 -18.06 -3.34
N ARG A 176 -10.62 -19.30 -3.84
CA ARG A 176 -9.44 -19.67 -4.65
C ARG A 176 -9.46 -19.02 -6.02
N GLU A 177 -10.61 -18.94 -6.67
CA GLU A 177 -10.79 -18.27 -7.95
C GLU A 177 -10.44 -16.79 -7.83
N PHE A 178 -11.01 -16.10 -6.82
CA PHE A 178 -10.69 -14.72 -6.51
C PHE A 178 -9.18 -14.53 -6.25
N ALA A 179 -8.57 -15.38 -5.44
CA ALA A 179 -7.14 -15.31 -5.16
C ALA A 179 -6.29 -15.44 -6.44
N ARG A 180 -6.66 -16.31 -7.38
CA ARG A 180 -5.97 -16.42 -8.68
C ARG A 180 -6.16 -15.19 -9.56
N ALA A 181 -7.31 -14.53 -9.48
CA ALA A 181 -7.59 -13.33 -10.27
C ALA A 181 -6.78 -12.12 -9.81
N VAL A 182 -6.57 -11.99 -8.49
CA VAL A 182 -5.92 -10.79 -7.89
C VAL A 182 -4.46 -11.00 -7.50
N THR A 183 -3.90 -12.19 -7.73
CA THR A 183 -2.49 -12.49 -7.44
C THR A 183 -1.79 -13.10 -8.64
N ALA A 184 -0.50 -12.83 -8.77
CA ALA A 184 0.36 -13.42 -9.79
C ALA A 184 1.71 -13.80 -9.18
N PRO A 185 2.44 -14.77 -9.76
CA PRO A 185 3.79 -15.07 -9.33
C PRO A 185 4.69 -13.84 -9.47
N ALA A 186 5.39 -13.48 -8.39
CA ALA A 186 6.26 -12.31 -8.40
C ALA A 186 7.39 -12.36 -9.44
N THR A 187 7.81 -13.57 -9.84
CA THR A 187 8.85 -13.81 -10.86
C THR A 187 8.51 -13.30 -12.24
N ASP A 188 7.22 -13.19 -12.54
CA ASP A 188 6.71 -12.78 -13.84
C ASP A 188 6.72 -11.24 -13.96
N CYS A 189 6.84 -10.53 -12.83
CA CYS A 189 6.85 -9.07 -12.73
C CYS A 189 5.64 -8.39 -13.40
N SER A 190 4.52 -9.11 -13.55
CA SER A 190 3.30 -8.63 -14.20
C SER A 190 2.47 -7.70 -13.32
N LEU A 191 2.61 -7.84 -11.99
CA LEU A 191 1.99 -6.97 -11.00
C LEU A 191 3.08 -6.25 -10.22
N VAL A 192 3.07 -4.92 -10.27
CA VAL A 192 4.00 -4.07 -9.53
C VAL A 192 3.29 -3.05 -8.63
N THR A 193 1.96 -2.94 -8.73
CA THR A 193 1.10 -2.09 -7.91
C THR A 193 -0.15 -2.85 -7.48
N SER A 194 -0.90 -2.31 -6.51
CA SER A 194 -2.15 -2.92 -6.03
C SER A 194 -3.28 -2.75 -7.04
N SER A 195 -3.35 -1.59 -7.70
CA SER A 195 -4.38 -1.26 -8.70
C SER A 195 -4.30 -2.13 -9.95
N LEU A 196 -3.12 -2.66 -10.32
CA LEU A 196 -2.98 -3.56 -11.47
C LEU A 196 -3.67 -4.93 -11.27
N ARG A 197 -4.15 -5.24 -10.06
CA ARG A 197 -4.87 -6.49 -9.76
C ARG A 197 -6.29 -6.52 -10.33
N CYS A 198 -6.86 -5.38 -10.66
CA CYS A 198 -8.25 -5.26 -11.11
C CYS A 198 -8.43 -4.08 -12.06
N THR A 199 -9.59 -4.00 -12.70
CA THR A 199 -9.96 -2.79 -13.45
C THR A 199 -10.31 -1.65 -12.50
N SER A 200 -10.33 -0.41 -12.99
CA SER A 200 -10.76 0.73 -12.17
C SER A 200 -12.22 0.59 -11.71
N ASP A 201 -13.07 0.03 -12.56
CA ASP A 201 -14.50 -0.16 -12.30
C ASP A 201 -14.72 -1.21 -11.20
N ASP A 202 -13.90 -2.27 -11.19
CA ASP A 202 -13.97 -3.35 -10.19
C ASP A 202 -13.27 -2.99 -8.87
N ALA A 203 -12.43 -1.95 -8.84
CA ALA A 203 -11.57 -1.66 -7.70
C ALA A 203 -12.31 -1.47 -6.37
N PRO A 204 -13.44 -0.74 -6.27
CA PRO A 204 -14.18 -0.62 -5.01
C PRO A 204 -14.76 -1.95 -4.52
N MET A 205 -15.18 -2.82 -5.44
CA MET A 205 -15.69 -4.16 -5.13
C MET A 205 -14.56 -5.05 -4.60
N VAL A 206 -13.42 -5.11 -5.31
CA VAL A 206 -12.24 -5.88 -4.89
C VAL A 206 -11.72 -5.40 -3.53
N ALA A 207 -11.65 -4.08 -3.32
CA ALA A 207 -11.31 -3.49 -2.03
C ALA A 207 -12.30 -3.91 -0.93
N GLY A 208 -13.60 -3.96 -1.24
CA GLY A 208 -14.64 -4.44 -0.33
C GLY A 208 -14.47 -5.90 0.05
N MET A 209 -14.09 -6.76 -0.90
CA MET A 209 -13.79 -8.18 -0.63
C MET A 209 -12.59 -8.34 0.29
N PHE A 210 -11.51 -7.58 0.08
CA PHE A 210 -10.36 -7.58 0.99
C PHE A 210 -10.72 -7.06 2.38
N ALA A 211 -11.51 -5.97 2.46
CA ALA A 211 -11.97 -5.41 3.73
C ALA A 211 -12.86 -6.39 4.50
N ALA A 212 -13.79 -7.08 3.84
CA ALA A 212 -14.63 -8.11 4.45
C ALA A 212 -13.78 -9.27 4.98
N ALA A 213 -12.81 -9.76 4.21
CA ALA A 213 -11.93 -10.83 4.63
C ALA A 213 -11.02 -10.42 5.81
N ALA A 214 -10.50 -9.18 5.80
CA ALA A 214 -9.70 -8.63 6.88
C ALA A 214 -10.50 -8.53 8.19
N THR A 215 -11.70 -7.96 8.13
CA THR A 215 -12.55 -7.70 9.29
C THR A 215 -13.15 -8.98 9.90
N ALA A 216 -13.34 -10.03 9.10
CA ALA A 216 -13.85 -11.33 9.57
C ALA A 216 -12.81 -12.16 10.37
N THR A 217 -11.53 -11.80 10.31
CA THR A 217 -10.43 -12.68 10.76
C THR A 217 -9.39 -12.00 11.64
N TRP A 218 -9.53 -10.71 11.91
CA TRP A 218 -8.51 -9.87 12.53
C TRP A 218 -8.05 -10.28 13.93
N ASP A 219 -8.92 -10.96 14.68
CA ASP A 219 -8.63 -11.47 16.02
C ASP A 219 -7.75 -12.72 15.97
N ARG A 220 -8.01 -13.62 15.01
CA ARG A 220 -7.31 -14.90 14.83
C ARG A 220 -6.07 -14.82 13.94
N GLU A 221 -6.10 -13.97 12.92
CA GLU A 221 -5.07 -13.87 11.87
C GLU A 221 -4.61 -12.41 11.66
N PRO A 222 -4.09 -11.72 12.70
CA PRO A 222 -3.83 -10.28 12.65
C PRO A 222 -2.86 -9.85 11.52
N ALA A 223 -1.88 -10.69 11.19
CA ALA A 223 -0.96 -10.41 10.08
C ALA A 223 -1.67 -10.45 8.72
N ALA A 224 -2.49 -11.48 8.47
CA ALA A 224 -3.26 -11.61 7.23
C ALA A 224 -4.28 -10.49 7.10
N SER A 225 -4.99 -10.17 8.18
CA SER A 225 -5.99 -9.12 8.20
C SER A 225 -5.38 -7.74 7.99
N LEU A 226 -4.19 -7.47 8.56
CA LEU A 226 -3.49 -6.21 8.28
C LEU A 226 -3.04 -6.13 6.82
N ARG A 227 -2.50 -7.21 6.23
CA ARG A 227 -2.14 -7.24 4.79
C ARG A 227 -3.36 -6.93 3.91
N LEU A 228 -4.47 -7.65 4.12
CA LEU A 228 -5.70 -7.48 3.34
C LEU A 228 -6.28 -6.08 3.54
N GLY A 229 -6.26 -5.56 4.77
CA GLY A 229 -6.78 -4.23 5.06
C GLY A 229 -5.95 -3.10 4.48
N LEU A 230 -4.62 -3.24 4.41
CA LEU A 230 -3.76 -2.29 3.72
C LEU A 230 -3.98 -2.32 2.20
N GLU A 231 -4.15 -3.50 1.58
CA GLU A 231 -4.48 -3.61 0.16
C GLU A 231 -5.86 -2.97 -0.14
N ALA A 232 -6.87 -3.25 0.70
CA ALA A 232 -8.18 -2.61 0.60
C ALA A 232 -8.06 -1.07 0.71
N HIS A 233 -7.28 -0.58 1.68
CA HIS A 233 -7.06 0.84 1.86
C HIS A 233 -6.41 1.48 0.64
N VAL A 234 -5.36 0.88 0.08
CA VAL A 234 -4.68 1.42 -1.10
C VAL A 234 -5.64 1.54 -2.28
N LEU A 235 -6.44 0.51 -2.55
CA LEU A 235 -7.44 0.54 -3.62
C LEU A 235 -8.49 1.64 -3.40
N TYR A 236 -9.07 1.73 -2.20
CA TYR A 236 -10.05 2.79 -1.90
C TYR A 236 -9.44 4.19 -1.99
N ALA A 237 -8.25 4.39 -1.43
CA ALA A 237 -7.58 5.68 -1.41
C ALA A 237 -7.15 6.12 -2.82
N HIS A 238 -6.63 5.20 -3.63
CA HIS A 238 -6.31 5.45 -5.04
C HIS A 238 -7.54 5.97 -5.80
N GLN A 239 -8.67 5.28 -5.67
CA GLN A 239 -9.95 5.67 -6.30
C GLN A 239 -10.45 7.02 -5.75
N SER A 240 -10.30 7.27 -4.45
CA SER A 240 -10.67 8.53 -3.82
C SER A 240 -9.86 9.72 -4.33
N GLU A 241 -8.53 9.59 -4.44
CA GLU A 241 -7.66 10.67 -4.90
C GLU A 241 -7.83 10.97 -6.38
N ARG A 242 -8.12 9.95 -7.20
CA ARG A 242 -8.51 10.12 -8.61
C ARG A 242 -9.93 10.65 -8.78
N GLN A 243 -10.70 10.71 -7.70
CA GLN A 243 -12.10 11.10 -7.67
C GLN A 243 -12.94 10.31 -8.69
N SER A 244 -12.75 8.99 -8.74
CA SER A 244 -13.50 8.14 -9.67
C SER A 244 -15.01 8.26 -9.44
N PRO A 245 -15.84 8.14 -10.50
CA PRO A 245 -17.29 8.22 -10.37
C PRO A 245 -17.85 7.27 -9.31
N GLU A 246 -17.33 6.05 -9.23
CA GLU A 246 -17.77 4.99 -8.35
C GLU A 246 -17.61 5.42 -6.89
N LEU A 247 -16.43 5.89 -6.47
CA LEU A 247 -16.24 6.29 -5.08
C LEU A 247 -16.81 7.69 -4.78
N ARG A 248 -16.79 8.62 -5.75
CA ARG A 248 -17.34 9.97 -5.58
C ARG A 248 -18.86 9.94 -5.40
N HIS A 249 -19.56 9.07 -6.11
CA HIS A 249 -21.02 8.99 -6.08
C HIS A 249 -21.55 7.89 -5.15
N ASN A 250 -20.79 6.81 -4.91
CA ASN A 250 -21.21 5.69 -4.07
C ASN A 250 -20.42 5.62 -2.75
N MET A 251 -20.00 6.77 -2.20
CA MET A 251 -19.32 6.82 -0.90
C MET A 251 -20.17 6.22 0.24
N GLY A 252 -21.50 6.33 0.16
CA GLY A 252 -22.41 5.71 1.13
C GLY A 252 -22.39 4.17 1.08
N GLU A 253 -22.06 3.58 -0.07
CA GLU A 253 -22.01 2.12 -0.25
C GLU A 253 -20.66 1.56 0.20
N HIS A 254 -19.56 2.17 -0.22
CA HIS A 254 -18.21 1.63 0.01
C HIS A 254 -17.50 2.23 1.23
N GLY A 255 -17.85 3.46 1.61
CA GLY A 255 -17.20 4.19 2.69
C GLY A 255 -17.29 3.51 4.06
N PRO A 256 -18.42 2.87 4.46
CA PRO A 256 -18.49 2.17 5.75
C PRO A 256 -17.48 1.01 5.83
N SER A 257 -17.36 0.22 4.76
CA SER A 257 -16.36 -0.87 4.67
C SER A 257 -14.93 -0.32 4.78
N TRP A 258 -14.63 0.78 4.08
CA TRP A 258 -13.33 1.43 4.16
C TRP A 258 -13.01 1.99 5.56
N ALA A 259 -13.95 2.70 6.19
CA ALA A 259 -13.77 3.23 7.53
C ALA A 259 -13.53 2.10 8.55
N TYR A 260 -14.30 1.00 8.43
CA TYR A 260 -14.19 -0.11 9.35
C TYR A 260 -12.87 -0.88 9.18
N VAL A 261 -12.39 -1.11 7.96
CA VAL A 261 -11.10 -1.77 7.76
C VAL A 261 -9.93 -0.91 8.26
N LEU A 262 -10.00 0.43 8.14
CA LEU A 262 -9.02 1.35 8.72
C LEU A 262 -9.02 1.27 10.26
N LEU A 263 -10.19 1.19 10.89
CA LEU A 263 -10.34 0.98 12.33
C LEU A 263 -9.63 -0.31 12.77
N ILE A 264 -9.92 -1.43 12.10
CA ILE A 264 -9.31 -2.73 12.41
C ILE A 264 -7.80 -2.69 12.23
N CYS A 265 -7.30 -2.16 11.11
CA CYS A 265 -5.86 -2.02 10.87
C CYS A 265 -5.20 -1.16 11.95
N SER A 266 -5.82 -0.03 12.33
CA SER A 266 -5.32 0.84 13.40
C SER A 266 -5.25 0.10 14.74
N GLN A 267 -6.25 -0.70 15.09
CA GLN A 267 -6.25 -1.50 16.31
C GLN A 267 -5.20 -2.60 16.32
N ILE A 268 -4.99 -3.31 15.20
CA ILE A 268 -3.91 -4.29 15.05
C ILE A 268 -2.56 -3.59 15.25
N CYS A 269 -2.31 -2.50 14.53
CA CYS A 269 -1.06 -1.74 14.63
C CYS A 269 -0.78 -1.25 16.06
N ALA A 270 -1.80 -0.76 16.77
CA ALA A 270 -1.67 -0.31 18.14
C ALA A 270 -1.23 -1.46 19.09
N ARG A 271 -1.82 -2.65 18.95
CA ARG A 271 -1.47 -3.83 19.76
C ARG A 271 -0.04 -4.32 19.50
N HIS A 272 0.47 -4.11 18.30
CA HIS A 272 1.82 -4.51 17.89
C HIS A 272 2.86 -3.39 18.02
N GLY A 273 2.52 -2.27 18.69
CA GLY A 273 3.47 -1.18 18.95
C GLY A 273 3.86 -0.35 17.72
N LEU A 274 3.09 -0.44 16.62
CA LEU A 274 3.33 0.31 15.38
C LEU A 274 2.72 1.70 15.47
N ARG A 275 3.23 2.55 16.37
CA ARG A 275 2.62 3.84 16.73
C ARG A 275 2.39 4.76 15.53
N GLU A 276 3.40 5.01 14.71
CA GLU A 276 3.28 5.97 13.61
C GLU A 276 2.27 5.51 12.55
N LEU A 277 2.30 4.23 12.17
CA LEU A 277 1.30 3.65 11.27
C LEU A 277 -0.11 3.69 11.88
N THR A 278 -0.24 3.51 13.20
CA THR A 278 -1.54 3.59 13.90
C THR A 278 -2.14 5.00 13.78
N LEU A 279 -1.32 6.04 13.96
CA LEU A 279 -1.73 7.45 13.86
C LEU A 279 -2.03 7.85 12.41
N ASP A 280 -1.25 7.33 11.47
CA ASP A 280 -1.46 7.52 10.03
C ASP A 280 -2.81 6.92 9.57
N LEU A 281 -3.06 5.64 9.89
CA LEU A 281 -4.36 4.99 9.64
C LEU A 281 -5.52 5.72 10.32
N SER A 282 -5.31 6.24 11.53
CA SER A 282 -6.33 7.03 12.23
C SER A 282 -6.65 8.34 11.51
N SER A 283 -5.68 8.95 10.84
CA SER A 283 -5.86 10.19 10.08
C SER A 283 -6.66 9.95 8.81
N TRP A 284 -6.36 8.87 8.08
CA TRP A 284 -7.20 8.38 6.98
C TRP A 284 -8.62 8.09 7.45
N MET A 285 -8.77 7.37 8.55
CA MET A 285 -10.07 7.03 9.13
C MET A 285 -10.90 8.28 9.45
N ALA A 286 -10.28 9.36 9.95
CA ALA A 286 -10.96 10.62 10.21
C ALA A 286 -11.49 11.28 8.93
N GLY A 287 -10.70 11.26 7.84
CA GLY A 287 -11.14 11.76 6.54
C GLY A 287 -12.32 10.94 5.97
N THR A 288 -12.23 9.61 6.04
CA THR A 288 -13.31 8.72 5.61
C THR A 288 -14.59 8.94 6.42
N VAL A 289 -14.48 9.05 7.75
CA VAL A 289 -15.65 9.34 8.62
C VAL A 289 -16.26 10.70 8.30
N ALA A 290 -15.47 11.74 8.06
CA ALA A 290 -15.98 13.05 7.70
C ALA A 290 -16.81 13.00 6.40
N ALA A 291 -16.38 12.22 5.41
CA ALA A 291 -17.13 11.98 4.18
C ALA A 291 -18.40 11.13 4.38
N LEU A 292 -18.47 10.32 5.44
CA LEU A 292 -19.64 9.49 5.77
C LEU A 292 -20.76 10.23 6.54
N ILE A 293 -20.46 11.38 7.15
CA ILE A 293 -21.42 12.13 7.98
C ILE A 293 -22.77 12.38 7.28
N PRO A 294 -22.85 12.77 5.99
CA PRO A 294 -24.15 12.96 5.32
C PRO A 294 -25.00 11.69 5.25
N PHE A 295 -24.38 10.51 5.18
CA PHE A 295 -25.05 9.22 5.06
C PHE A 295 -25.46 8.64 6.41
N ALA A 296 -24.68 8.91 7.46
CA ALA A 296 -24.95 8.48 8.84
C ALA A 296 -26.29 9.00 9.40
N VAL A 297 -26.86 10.05 8.80
CA VAL A 297 -28.18 10.59 9.19
C VAL A 297 -29.29 9.60 8.85
N ILE A 298 -29.20 8.90 7.72
CA ILE A 298 -30.26 8.03 7.20
C ILE A 298 -29.96 6.54 7.34
N ASP A 299 -28.69 6.16 7.48
CA ASP A 299 -28.26 4.78 7.63
C ASP A 299 -27.61 4.53 9.00
N LEU A 300 -28.25 3.65 9.78
CA LEU A 300 -27.82 3.30 11.13
C LEU A 300 -26.50 2.50 11.13
N GLU A 301 -26.26 1.69 10.11
CA GLU A 301 -25.02 0.92 10.01
C GLU A 301 -23.83 1.86 9.78
N THR A 302 -23.93 2.76 8.81
CA THR A 302 -22.94 3.82 8.60
C THR A 302 -22.73 4.66 9.86
N ARG A 303 -23.79 5.04 10.58
CA ARG A 303 -23.69 5.78 11.85
C ARG A 303 -22.90 5.00 12.90
N SER A 304 -23.18 3.71 13.06
CA SER A 304 -22.51 2.82 14.00
C SER A 304 -21.01 2.71 13.70
N VAL A 305 -20.64 2.52 12.43
CA VAL A 305 -19.24 2.49 11.99
C VAL A 305 -18.55 3.83 12.25
N ALA A 306 -19.15 4.94 11.85
CA ALA A 306 -18.61 6.29 12.07
C ALA A 306 -18.40 6.58 13.57
N HIS A 307 -19.32 6.12 14.41
CA HIS A 307 -19.23 6.25 15.85
C HIS A 307 -18.09 5.42 16.44
N ALA A 308 -17.96 4.15 16.05
CA ALA A 308 -16.87 3.27 16.48
C ALA A 308 -15.49 3.83 16.11
N CYS A 309 -15.33 4.28 14.86
CA CYS A 309 -14.12 4.93 14.37
C CYS A 309 -13.75 6.18 15.17
N SER A 310 -14.73 7.07 15.38
CA SER A 310 -14.51 8.33 16.12
C SER A 310 -14.20 8.09 17.60
N SER A 311 -14.84 7.09 18.21
CA SER A 311 -14.59 6.68 19.59
C SER A 311 -13.18 6.13 19.77
N TRP A 312 -12.74 5.22 18.89
CA TRP A 312 -11.38 4.71 18.88
C TRP A 312 -10.35 5.85 18.71
N ARG A 313 -10.58 6.75 17.75
CA ARG A 313 -9.70 7.90 17.53
C ARG A 313 -9.61 8.80 18.77
N ALA A 314 -10.72 9.07 19.46
CA ALA A 314 -10.72 9.90 20.66
C ALA A 314 -9.82 9.33 21.78
N GLU A 315 -9.83 8.01 21.96
CA GLU A 315 -8.96 7.35 22.95
C GLU A 315 -7.51 7.26 22.47
N LEU A 316 -7.28 7.01 21.18
CA LEU A 316 -5.94 7.01 20.59
C LEU A 316 -5.25 8.37 20.72
N MET A 317 -5.93 9.46 20.34
CA MET A 317 -5.37 10.82 20.42
C MET A 317 -5.07 11.22 21.87
N LYS A 318 -5.96 10.85 22.81
CA LYS A 318 -5.73 11.04 24.23
C LYS A 318 -4.50 10.29 24.72
N ALA A 319 -4.34 9.02 24.34
CA ALA A 319 -3.17 8.21 24.68
C ALA A 319 -1.89 8.75 24.03
N ALA A 320 -1.99 9.38 22.87
CA ALA A 320 -0.88 10.04 22.18
C ALA A 320 -0.49 11.39 22.81
N GLY A 321 -1.30 11.95 23.71
CA GLY A 321 -1.10 13.27 24.32
C GLY A 321 -1.72 14.43 23.52
N ASP A 322 -2.39 14.14 22.40
CA ASP A 322 -3.09 15.14 21.58
C ASP A 322 -4.49 15.41 22.15
N LYS A 323 -4.56 16.41 23.02
CA LYS A 323 -5.83 16.83 23.65
C LYS A 323 -6.80 17.47 22.65
N ALA A 324 -6.29 18.17 21.63
CA ALA A 324 -7.12 18.84 20.64
C ALA A 324 -7.79 17.81 19.72
N GLY A 325 -6.99 16.90 19.14
CA GLY A 325 -7.51 15.81 18.32
C GLY A 325 -8.48 14.89 19.08
N ALA A 326 -8.23 14.64 20.37
CA ALA A 326 -9.17 13.89 21.22
C ALA A 326 -10.50 14.62 21.43
N ALA A 327 -10.47 15.94 21.60
CA ALA A 327 -11.68 16.75 21.78
C ALA A 327 -12.51 16.82 20.48
N ASP A 328 -11.84 16.96 19.33
CA ASP A 328 -12.47 16.98 18.01
C ASP A 328 -13.16 15.65 17.71
N ALA A 329 -12.50 14.52 17.95
CA ALA A 329 -13.10 13.19 17.79
C ALA A 329 -14.33 13.00 18.70
N ARG A 330 -14.28 13.45 19.97
CA ARG A 330 -15.45 13.42 20.88
C ARG A 330 -16.59 14.33 20.42
N LYS A 331 -16.28 15.43 19.75
CA LYS A 331 -17.31 16.30 19.15
C LYS A 331 -18.06 15.55 18.05
N VAL A 332 -17.36 14.83 17.18
CA VAL A 332 -17.97 13.98 16.15
C VAL A 332 -18.86 12.91 16.76
N VAL A 333 -18.39 12.20 17.80
CA VAL A 333 -19.20 11.21 18.54
C VAL A 333 -20.52 11.81 19.02
N ARG A 334 -20.48 12.96 19.72
CA ARG A 334 -21.71 13.64 20.19
C ARG A 334 -22.64 14.06 19.06
N THR A 335 -22.08 14.46 17.92
CA THR A 335 -22.89 14.78 16.73
C THR A 335 -23.62 13.55 16.21
N LEU A 336 -22.95 12.39 16.14
CA LEU A 336 -23.55 11.13 15.71
C LEU A 336 -24.65 10.65 16.68
N ASP A 337 -24.43 10.78 18.00
CA ASP A 337 -25.41 10.42 19.03
C ASP A 337 -26.69 11.27 18.97
N ALA A 338 -26.57 12.51 18.49
CA ALA A 338 -27.69 13.45 18.38
C ALA A 338 -28.46 13.32 17.06
N MET A 339 -28.04 12.45 16.14
CA MET A 339 -28.74 12.23 14.88
C MET A 339 -30.08 11.52 15.13
N PRO A 340 -31.14 11.91 14.41
CA PRO A 340 -32.49 11.38 14.60
C PRO A 340 -32.63 9.89 14.26
#